data_AF-A0A519GI95-F1
#
_entry.id   AF-A0A519GI95-F1
#
_cell.length_a   1.000
_cell.length_b   1.000
_cell.length_c   1.000
_cell.angle_alpha   90.00
_cell.angle_beta   90.00
_cell.angle_gamma   90.00
#
_symmetry.space_group_name_H-M   'P 1'
#
loop_
_entity.id
_entity.type
_entity.pdbx_description
1 polymer ?
#
loop_
_entity_poly.entity_id
_entity_poly.type
_entity_poly.pdbx_seq_one_letter_code
_entity_poly.pdbx_strand_id
1 'polypeptide(L)'
;MNVQAFFQWLSTLNPWLEIVVVVGVFLAVVGLILFFIEIAPRKGTLYTVIRLVACVVGPALVLVLLGSWIEAAAVAAVLGLGLFFLDKRAKGGAGSVFQLVGFLTPALAMLAVGLVVPTIQTTVQAFMNSRGTAFVGLDNFAWIFTQPQNVRVVINTILWVLIAPVFSTIAGLAYAYFIDKLRGEKYYKIFVFMPMAISFVGASIIWRFMYTPRPEGQNQIGFLNQVIVWFGGEPYNFLADDPWNTFWLILVFIWIQTGFAMVLLSAAIKGVPAEQLE
;
A
#
# COMPACT_ATOMS: atom_id res chain seq x y z
N MET A 1 -13.97 19.31 -17.17
CA MET A 1 -14.18 17.89 -17.52
C MET A 1 -14.46 17.17 -16.21
N ASN A 2 -15.63 16.56 -16.04
CA ASN A 2 -15.96 15.78 -14.84
C ASN A 2 -14.93 14.65 -14.66
N VAL A 3 -14.57 14.29 -13.42
CA VAL A 3 -13.70 13.16 -13.08
C VAL A 3 -14.01 11.88 -13.87
N GLN A 4 -15.29 11.56 -14.09
CA GLN A 4 -15.67 10.39 -14.91
C GLN A 4 -15.23 10.53 -16.37
N ALA A 5 -15.42 11.71 -16.96
CA ALA A 5 -14.97 12.01 -18.32
C ALA A 5 -13.43 12.08 -18.40
N PHE A 6 -12.76 12.49 -17.32
CA PHE A 6 -11.31 12.44 -17.20
C PHE A 6 -10.79 11.01 -17.22
N PHE A 7 -11.31 10.13 -16.38
CA PHE A 7 -10.88 8.72 -16.37
C PHE A 7 -11.25 7.99 -17.66
N GLN A 8 -12.39 8.31 -18.28
CA GLN A 8 -12.73 7.79 -19.60
C GLN A 8 -11.75 8.26 -20.67
N TRP A 9 -11.44 9.55 -20.73
CA TRP A 9 -10.43 10.08 -21.65
C TRP A 9 -9.04 9.48 -21.38
N LEU A 10 -8.64 9.38 -20.11
CA LEU A 10 -7.37 8.79 -19.70
C LEU A 10 -7.24 7.34 -20.20
N SER A 11 -8.33 6.56 -20.12
CA SER A 11 -8.38 5.18 -20.60
C SER A 11 -8.29 5.04 -22.13
N THR A 12 -8.48 6.13 -22.89
CA THR A 12 -8.28 6.15 -24.34
C THR A 12 -6.83 6.41 -24.75
N LEU A 13 -5.97 6.80 -23.81
CA LEU A 13 -4.56 7.08 -24.09
C LEU A 13 -3.73 5.79 -24.18
N ASN A 14 -2.57 5.89 -24.83
CA ASN A 14 -1.56 4.84 -24.78
C ASN A 14 -1.09 4.64 -23.31
N PRO A 15 -0.91 3.40 -22.82
CA PRO A 15 -0.46 3.13 -21.45
C PRO A 15 0.76 3.95 -20.98
N TRP A 16 1.71 4.25 -21.87
CA TRP A 16 2.87 5.09 -21.52
C TRP A 16 2.48 6.55 -21.24
N LEU A 17 1.52 7.10 -21.99
CA LEU A 17 1.01 8.45 -21.78
C LEU A 17 0.11 8.52 -20.55
N GLU A 18 -0.67 7.47 -20.28
CA GLU A 18 -1.47 7.35 -19.06
C GLU A 18 -0.59 7.44 -17.81
N ILE A 19 0.52 6.68 -17.75
CA ILE A 19 1.46 6.74 -16.64
C ILE A 19 2.03 8.17 -16.46
N VAL A 20 2.44 8.82 -17.55
CA VAL A 20 3.00 10.19 -17.49
C VAL A 20 1.96 11.18 -16.97
N VAL A 21 0.71 11.09 -17.42
CA VAL A 21 -0.37 11.97 -16.98
C VAL A 21 -0.69 11.72 -15.51
N VAL A 22 -0.80 10.47 -15.06
CA VAL A 22 -1.07 10.12 -13.66
C VAL A 22 0.06 10.62 -12.75
N VAL A 23 1.32 10.39 -13.12
CA VAL A 23 2.48 10.88 -12.36
C VAL A 23 2.51 12.41 -12.34
N GLY A 24 2.22 13.07 -13.45
CA GLY A 24 2.16 14.53 -13.53
C GLY A 24 1.08 15.13 -12.63
N VAL A 25 -0.13 14.55 -12.63
CA VAL A 25 -1.22 14.96 -11.73
C VAL A 25 -0.85 14.73 -10.28
N PHE A 26 -0.27 13.57 -9.94
CA PHE A 26 0.18 13.26 -8.59
C PHE A 26 1.24 14.27 -8.10
N LEU A 27 2.27 14.54 -8.90
CA LEU A 27 3.30 15.52 -8.57
C LEU A 27 2.74 16.94 -8.44
N ALA A 28 1.76 17.32 -9.27
CA ALA A 28 1.10 18.61 -9.17
C ALA A 28 0.31 18.75 -7.86
N VAL A 29 -0.42 17.70 -7.44
CA VAL A 29 -1.15 17.69 -6.16
C VAL A 29 -0.17 17.74 -4.99
N VAL A 30 0.89 16.93 -5.00
CA VAL A 30 1.92 16.94 -3.96
C VAL A 30 2.62 18.30 -3.89
N GLY A 31 3.00 18.85 -5.05
CA GLY A 31 3.63 20.17 -5.14
C GLY A 31 2.72 21.28 -4.60
N LEU A 32 1.41 21.21 -4.88
CA LEU A 32 0.42 22.14 -4.36
C LEU A 32 0.27 22.02 -2.83
N ILE A 33 0.26 20.79 -2.28
CA ILE A 33 0.25 20.55 -0.83
C ILE A 33 1.51 21.13 -0.18
N LEU A 34 2.69 20.83 -0.72
CA LEU A 34 3.97 21.34 -0.21
C LEU A 34 4.04 22.87 -0.29
N PHE A 35 3.55 23.45 -1.38
CA PHE A 35 3.43 24.89 -1.57
C PHE A 35 2.56 25.53 -0.48
N PHE A 36 1.42 24.91 -0.11
CA PHE A 36 0.58 25.39 0.99
C PHE A 36 1.26 25.27 2.36
N ILE A 37 1.97 24.17 2.61
CA ILE A 37 2.73 23.98 3.85
C ILE A 37 3.81 25.06 4.00
N GLU A 38 4.46 25.43 2.91
CA GLU A 38 5.56 26.40 2.93
C GLU A 38 5.08 27.87 2.97
N ILE A 39 3.91 28.15 2.39
CA ILE A 39 3.33 29.51 2.34
C ILE A 39 2.49 29.84 3.57
N ALA A 40 1.80 28.86 4.16
CA ALA A 40 0.96 29.06 5.33
C ALA A 40 1.67 29.79 6.52
N PRO A 41 2.96 29.57 6.82
CA PRO A 41 3.64 30.24 7.92
C PRO A 41 4.21 31.64 7.56
N ARG A 42 4.33 31.99 6.28
CA ARG A 42 5.02 33.24 5.86
C ARG A 42 4.13 34.47 6.09
N LYS A 43 4.70 35.51 6.71
CA LYS A 43 4.03 36.79 7.02
C LYS A 43 4.20 37.78 5.85
N GLY A 44 3.13 38.49 5.48
CA GLY A 44 3.15 39.54 4.45
C GLY A 44 1.81 39.70 3.71
N THR A 45 1.56 40.89 3.15
CA THR A 45 0.35 41.20 2.36
C THR A 45 0.23 40.34 1.11
N LEU A 46 1.33 40.06 0.42
CA LEU A 46 1.37 39.15 -0.72
C LEU A 46 0.90 37.73 -0.36
N TYR A 47 1.40 37.18 0.74
CA TYR A 47 1.02 35.84 1.22
C TYR A 47 -0.43 35.78 1.73
N THR A 48 -1.00 36.90 2.15
CA THR A 48 -2.42 37.01 2.51
C THR A 48 -3.30 36.94 1.28
N VAL A 49 -2.91 37.64 0.20
CA VAL A 49 -3.61 37.57 -1.10
C VAL A 49 -3.53 36.16 -1.68
N ILE A 50 -2.37 35.51 -1.64
CA ILE A 50 -2.19 34.13 -2.11
C ILE A 50 -3.11 33.16 -1.35
N ARG A 51 -3.22 33.30 -0.01
CA ARG A 51 -4.15 32.50 0.81
C ARG A 51 -5.62 32.74 0.42
N LEU A 52 -6.00 33.98 0.15
CA LEU A 52 -7.36 34.34 -0.23
C LEU A 52 -7.73 33.81 -1.63
N VAL A 53 -6.80 33.90 -2.58
CA VAL A 53 -6.94 33.30 -3.91
C VAL A 53 -7.07 31.78 -3.80
N ALA A 54 -6.25 31.12 -2.98
CA ALA A 54 -6.32 29.68 -2.75
C ALA A 54 -7.66 29.20 -2.17
N CYS A 55 -8.24 29.96 -1.22
CA CYS A 55 -9.56 29.67 -0.66
C CYS A 55 -10.69 29.73 -1.70
N VAL A 56 -10.49 30.43 -2.82
CA VAL A 56 -11.49 30.54 -3.89
C VAL A 56 -11.20 29.53 -4.99
N VAL A 57 -9.93 29.42 -5.41
CA VAL A 57 -9.49 28.56 -6.51
C VAL A 57 -9.58 27.07 -6.15
N GLY A 58 -9.23 26.69 -4.91
CA GLY A 58 -9.31 25.30 -4.45
C GLY A 58 -10.74 24.73 -4.54
N PRO A 59 -11.74 25.37 -3.91
CA PRO A 59 -13.13 24.96 -4.02
C PRO A 59 -13.68 25.02 -5.44
N ALA A 60 -13.31 26.03 -6.23
CA ALA A 60 -13.72 26.14 -7.63
C ALA A 60 -13.18 24.97 -8.47
N LEU A 61 -11.93 24.55 -8.24
CA LEU A 61 -11.34 23.36 -8.89
C LEU A 61 -12.06 22.08 -8.49
N VAL A 62 -12.34 21.89 -7.20
CA VAL A 62 -13.09 20.73 -6.69
C VAL A 62 -14.49 20.67 -7.31
N LEU A 63 -15.14 21.82 -7.43
CA LEU A 63 -16.46 21.94 -8.07
C LEU A 63 -16.43 21.57 -9.56
N VAL A 64 -15.41 22.03 -10.29
CA VAL A 64 -15.24 21.72 -11.72
C VAL A 64 -14.86 20.26 -11.95
N LEU A 65 -14.07 19.67 -11.05
CA LEU A 65 -13.61 18.28 -11.17
C LEU A 65 -14.69 17.29 -10.75
N LEU A 66 -15.21 17.43 -9.54
CA LEU A 66 -16.11 16.45 -8.92
C LEU A 66 -17.58 16.73 -9.24
N GLY A 67 -17.93 17.93 -9.73
CA GLY A 67 -19.32 18.31 -10.02
C GLY A 67 -20.22 18.38 -8.79
N SER A 68 -19.65 18.22 -7.59
CA SER A 68 -20.36 18.16 -6.31
C SER A 68 -20.15 19.46 -5.54
N TRP A 69 -21.23 20.23 -5.40
CA TRP A 69 -21.24 21.47 -4.61
C TRP A 69 -20.98 21.20 -3.11
N ILE A 70 -21.36 20.03 -2.61
CA ILE A 70 -21.18 19.63 -1.21
C ILE A 70 -19.68 19.44 -0.90
N GLU A 71 -18.95 18.78 -1.80
CA GLU A 71 -17.52 18.53 -1.64
C GLU A 71 -16.71 19.82 -1.81
N ALA A 72 -17.10 20.66 -2.77
CA ALA A 72 -16.51 21.99 -2.95
C ALA A 72 -16.72 22.88 -1.71
N ALA A 73 -17.91 22.88 -1.13
CA ALA A 73 -18.22 23.61 0.09
C ALA A 73 -17.46 23.06 1.31
N ALA A 74 -17.31 21.74 1.42
CA ALA A 74 -16.52 21.10 2.48
C ALA A 74 -15.04 21.48 2.37
N VAL A 75 -14.46 21.45 1.17
CA VAL A 75 -13.08 21.88 0.94
C VAL A 75 -12.91 23.39 1.21
N ALA A 76 -13.87 24.22 0.81
CA ALA A 76 -13.87 25.65 1.12
C ALA A 76 -13.91 25.91 2.63
N ALA A 77 -14.74 25.15 3.36
CA ALA A 77 -14.83 25.23 4.80
C ALA A 77 -13.53 24.78 5.47
N VAL A 78 -12.92 23.67 5.04
CA VAL A 78 -11.67 23.16 5.62
C VAL A 78 -10.50 24.10 5.33
N LEU A 79 -10.33 24.54 4.09
CA LEU A 79 -9.26 25.48 3.71
C LEU A 79 -9.48 26.86 4.34
N GLY A 80 -10.72 27.37 4.29
CA GLY A 80 -11.09 28.67 4.83
C GLY A 80 -10.99 28.74 6.34
N LEU A 81 -11.54 27.75 7.06
CA LEU A 81 -11.41 27.66 8.52
C LEU A 81 -9.96 27.40 8.91
N GLY A 82 -9.27 26.48 8.23
CA GLY A 82 -7.86 26.19 8.49
C GLY A 82 -6.98 27.43 8.38
N LEU A 83 -7.10 28.19 7.28
CA LEU A 83 -6.32 29.41 7.06
C LEU A 83 -6.75 30.56 7.98
N PHE A 84 -8.05 30.71 8.27
CA PHE A 84 -8.56 31.72 9.21
C PHE A 84 -8.06 31.49 10.64
N PHE A 85 -8.09 30.24 11.11
CA PHE A 85 -7.62 29.87 12.44
C PHE A 85 -6.09 30.00 12.57
N LEU A 86 -5.34 29.69 11.50
CA LEU A 86 -3.90 29.92 11.44
C LEU A 86 -3.54 31.42 11.48
N ASP A 87 -4.26 32.26 10.74
CA ASP A 87 -3.98 33.70 10.65
C ASP A 87 -4.38 34.47 11.93
N LYS A 88 -5.51 34.09 12.56
CA LYS A 88 -5.99 34.72 13.81
C LYS A 88 -5.00 34.56 14.97
N ARG A 89 -4.17 33.51 14.97
CA ARG A 89 -3.33 33.16 16.13
C ARG A 89 -1.82 33.33 15.91
N ALA A 90 -1.37 33.56 14.67
CA ALA A 90 -0.03 34.11 14.38
C ALA A 90 0.26 35.45 15.09
N LYS A 91 -0.80 36.11 15.59
CA LYS A 91 -0.76 37.36 16.37
C LYS A 91 -0.77 37.17 17.90
N GLY A 92 -0.97 35.95 18.45
CA GLY A 92 -1.40 35.77 19.85
C GLY A 92 -0.53 34.91 20.78
N GLY A 93 0.65 34.43 20.38
CA GLY A 93 1.63 33.77 21.28
C GLY A 93 1.28 32.39 21.87
N ALA A 94 0.01 31.99 21.91
CA ALA A 94 -0.44 30.66 22.38
C ALA A 94 -0.51 29.62 21.25
N GLY A 95 0.59 29.47 20.50
CA GLY A 95 0.62 28.79 19.19
C GLY A 95 0.71 27.27 19.20
N SER A 96 1.38 26.65 20.18
CA SER A 96 1.80 25.24 20.06
C SER A 96 0.66 24.23 20.09
N VAL A 97 -0.22 24.26 21.10
CA VAL A 97 -1.28 23.24 21.27
C VAL A 97 -2.35 23.34 20.20
N PHE A 98 -2.74 24.56 19.81
CA PHE A 98 -3.77 24.75 18.78
C PHE A 98 -3.25 24.38 17.39
N GLN A 99 -1.98 24.67 17.06
CA GLN A 99 -1.35 24.20 15.82
C GLN A 99 -1.24 22.67 15.83
N LEU A 100 -0.79 22.08 16.94
CA LEU A 100 -0.64 20.64 17.08
C LEU A 100 -1.99 19.92 16.92
N VAL A 101 -3.05 20.40 17.58
CA VAL A 101 -4.41 19.87 17.43
C VAL A 101 -4.93 20.13 16.01
N GLY A 102 -4.78 21.35 15.47
CA GLY A 102 -5.25 21.68 14.13
C GLY A 102 -4.61 20.85 13.01
N PHE A 103 -3.30 20.57 13.08
CA PHE A 103 -2.60 19.74 12.10
C PHE A 103 -2.82 18.24 12.31
N LEU A 104 -2.98 17.77 13.55
CA LEU A 104 -3.25 16.35 13.83
C LEU A 104 -4.71 15.97 13.58
N THR A 105 -5.66 16.89 13.75
CA THR A 105 -7.10 16.57 13.68
C THR A 105 -7.50 15.92 12.35
N PRO A 106 -7.09 16.41 11.15
CA PRO A 106 -7.42 15.74 9.89
C PRO A 106 -6.86 14.32 9.80
N ALA A 107 -5.61 14.11 10.23
CA ALA A 107 -4.98 12.79 10.20
C ALA A 107 -5.66 11.82 11.18
N LEU A 108 -5.98 12.27 12.40
CA LEU A 108 -6.70 11.49 13.40
C LEU A 108 -8.13 11.20 12.97
N ALA A 109 -8.80 12.15 12.31
CA ALA A 109 -10.15 11.94 11.76
C ALA A 109 -10.13 10.89 10.64
N MET A 110 -9.15 10.96 9.72
CA MET A 110 -8.98 9.96 8.67
C MET A 110 -8.65 8.58 9.24
N LEU A 111 -7.80 8.50 10.27
CA LEU A 111 -7.49 7.25 10.97
C LEU A 111 -8.74 6.71 11.69
N ALA A 112 -9.51 7.57 12.34
CA ALA A 112 -10.73 7.19 13.03
C ALA A 112 -11.77 6.61 12.05
N VAL A 113 -12.04 7.31 10.95
CA VAL A 113 -13.05 6.90 9.95
C VAL A 113 -12.56 5.72 9.10
N GLY A 114 -11.29 5.71 8.72
CA GLY A 114 -10.73 4.71 7.79
C GLY A 114 -10.28 3.42 8.45
N LEU A 115 -9.93 3.44 9.74
CA LEU A 115 -9.39 2.28 10.45
C LEU A 115 -10.19 1.94 11.71
N VAL A 116 -10.33 2.90 12.64
CA VAL A 116 -10.87 2.60 13.98
C VAL A 116 -12.35 2.25 13.94
N VAL A 117 -13.18 3.06 13.28
CA VAL A 117 -14.62 2.81 13.15
C VAL A 117 -14.90 1.49 12.42
N PRO A 118 -14.30 1.20 11.24
CA PRO A 118 -14.45 -0.10 10.60
C PRO A 118 -13.98 -1.26 11.47
N THR A 119 -12.87 -1.12 12.20
CA THR A 119 -12.37 -2.16 13.11
C THR A 119 -13.36 -2.45 14.24
N ILE A 120 -13.94 -1.42 14.85
CA ILE A 120 -14.97 -1.58 15.88
C ILE A 120 -16.22 -2.24 15.27
N GLN A 121 -16.66 -1.79 14.10
CA GLN A 121 -17.81 -2.34 13.41
C GLN A 121 -17.63 -3.82 13.06
N THR A 122 -16.50 -4.21 12.46
CA THR A 122 -16.20 -5.61 12.14
C THR A 122 -16.07 -6.46 13.39
N THR A 123 -15.48 -5.92 14.46
CA THR A 123 -15.39 -6.61 15.77
C THR A 123 -16.77 -6.87 16.34
N VAL A 124 -17.67 -5.87 16.35
CA VAL A 124 -19.05 -6.05 16.84
C VAL A 124 -19.82 -7.01 15.95
N GLN A 125 -19.68 -6.89 14.63
CA GLN A 125 -20.33 -7.79 13.66
C GLN A 125 -19.88 -9.25 13.82
N ALA A 126 -18.66 -9.50 14.29
CA ALA A 126 -18.18 -10.86 14.55
C ALA A 126 -19.00 -11.60 15.63
N PHE A 127 -19.70 -10.89 16.51
CA PHE A 127 -20.61 -11.47 17.51
C PHE A 127 -22.09 -11.40 17.10
N MET A 128 -22.39 -10.93 15.89
CA MET A 128 -23.75 -10.82 15.36
C MET A 128 -24.04 -11.95 14.35
N ASN A 129 -25.31 -12.21 14.07
CA ASN A 129 -25.71 -13.13 13.00
C ASN A 129 -25.30 -12.60 11.62
N SER A 130 -25.42 -13.43 10.58
CA SER A 130 -25.02 -13.09 9.20
C SER A 130 -25.69 -11.84 8.60
N ARG A 131 -26.80 -11.38 9.20
CA ARG A 131 -27.52 -10.17 8.78
C ARG A 131 -27.26 -8.96 9.68
N GLY A 132 -26.45 -9.09 10.74
CA GLY A 132 -26.21 -8.04 11.72
C GLY A 132 -27.43 -7.67 12.58
N THR A 133 -28.43 -8.56 12.67
CA THR A 133 -29.75 -8.25 13.27
C THR A 133 -29.92 -8.78 14.70
N ALA A 134 -29.16 -9.81 15.07
CA ALA A 134 -29.22 -10.40 16.40
C ALA A 134 -27.81 -10.78 16.89
N PHE A 135 -27.58 -10.61 18.19
CA PHE A 135 -26.34 -11.02 18.85
C PHE A 135 -26.34 -12.54 19.05
N VAL A 136 -25.30 -13.21 18.56
CA VAL A 136 -25.12 -14.69 18.62
C VAL A 136 -23.95 -15.10 19.52
N GLY A 137 -23.34 -14.15 20.24
CA GLY A 137 -22.22 -14.43 21.14
C GLY A 137 -21.03 -15.03 20.41
N LEU A 138 -20.58 -16.22 20.85
CA LEU A 138 -19.38 -16.89 20.33
C LEU A 138 -19.66 -17.94 19.25
N ASP A 139 -20.92 -18.09 18.82
CA ASP A 139 -21.32 -19.14 17.88
C ASP A 139 -20.54 -19.07 16.55
N ASN A 140 -20.26 -17.87 16.05
CA ASN A 140 -19.46 -17.67 14.84
C ASN A 140 -18.02 -18.19 14.99
N PHE A 141 -17.44 -18.04 16.18
CA PHE A 141 -16.08 -18.51 16.46
C PHE A 141 -16.05 -20.04 16.59
N ALA A 142 -17.05 -20.65 17.25
CA ALA A 142 -17.18 -22.09 17.29
C ALA A 142 -17.39 -22.67 15.88
N TRP A 143 -18.23 -22.04 15.05
CA TRP A 143 -18.54 -22.46 13.68
C TRP A 143 -17.31 -22.51 12.75
N ILE A 144 -16.32 -21.63 12.96
CA ILE A 144 -15.05 -21.67 12.21
C ILE A 144 -14.27 -22.96 12.48
N PHE A 145 -14.36 -23.50 13.70
CA PHE A 145 -13.62 -24.71 14.09
C PHE A 145 -14.40 -26.01 13.92
N THR A 146 -15.71 -25.95 13.67
CA THR A 146 -16.53 -27.16 13.42
C THR A 146 -16.51 -27.61 11.97
N GLN A 147 -16.29 -26.69 11.02
CA GLN A 147 -16.38 -27.00 9.59
C GLN A 147 -14.99 -27.30 8.99
N PRO A 148 -14.77 -28.47 8.36
CA PRO A 148 -13.45 -28.85 7.85
C PRO A 148 -12.82 -27.84 6.89
N GLN A 149 -13.63 -27.22 6.02
CA GLN A 149 -13.14 -26.19 5.10
C GLN A 149 -12.65 -24.93 5.82
N ASN A 150 -13.33 -24.52 6.90
CA ASN A 150 -12.98 -23.31 7.64
C ASN A 150 -11.69 -23.53 8.44
N VAL A 151 -11.55 -24.70 9.05
CA VAL A 151 -10.31 -25.11 9.74
C VAL A 151 -9.13 -25.09 8.78
N ARG A 152 -9.30 -25.59 7.54
CA ARG A 152 -8.25 -25.53 6.51
C ARG A 152 -7.86 -24.09 6.17
N VAL A 153 -8.83 -23.17 6.04
CA VAL A 153 -8.54 -21.74 5.82
C VAL A 153 -7.72 -21.17 6.97
N VAL A 154 -8.11 -21.44 8.22
CA VAL A 154 -7.36 -20.96 9.40
C VAL A 154 -5.93 -21.51 9.42
N ILE A 155 -5.75 -22.81 9.18
CA ILE A 155 -4.42 -23.44 9.11
C ILE A 155 -3.58 -22.78 8.02
N ASN A 156 -4.14 -22.61 6.81
CA ASN A 156 -3.44 -21.96 5.72
C ASN A 156 -3.05 -20.53 6.09
N THR A 157 -3.95 -19.73 6.67
CA THR A 157 -3.62 -18.37 7.13
C THR A 157 -2.50 -18.36 8.16
N ILE A 158 -2.51 -19.29 9.13
CA ILE A 158 -1.42 -19.43 10.10
C ILE A 158 -0.10 -19.75 9.40
N LEU A 159 -0.10 -20.69 8.44
CA LEU A 159 1.09 -21.01 7.65
C LEU A 159 1.62 -19.78 6.91
N TRP A 160 0.75 -18.98 6.28
CA TRP A 160 1.14 -17.73 5.63
C TRP A 160 1.76 -16.73 6.61
N VAL A 161 1.13 -16.51 7.76
CA VAL A 161 1.58 -15.54 8.78
C VAL A 161 2.90 -15.96 9.43
N LEU A 162 3.16 -17.26 9.58
CA LEU A 162 4.39 -17.75 10.18
C LEU A 162 5.52 -17.89 9.15
N ILE A 163 5.26 -18.57 8.03
CA ILE A 163 6.31 -18.93 7.07
C ILE A 163 6.75 -17.71 6.28
N ALA A 164 5.81 -16.94 5.73
CA ALA A 164 6.17 -15.91 4.75
C ALA A 164 7.06 -14.81 5.36
N PRO A 165 6.72 -14.21 6.53
CA PRO A 165 7.59 -13.24 7.18
C PRO A 165 8.93 -13.85 7.60
N VAL A 166 8.94 -15.00 8.28
CA VAL A 166 10.16 -15.64 8.78
C VAL A 166 11.17 -15.88 7.65
N PHE A 167 10.75 -16.52 6.57
CA PHE A 167 11.65 -16.84 5.46
C PHE A 167 12.03 -15.60 4.63
N SER A 168 11.12 -14.63 4.45
CA SER A 168 11.47 -13.37 3.78
C SER A 168 12.49 -12.55 4.58
N THR A 169 12.38 -12.54 5.91
CA THR A 169 13.35 -11.89 6.81
C THR A 169 14.69 -12.62 6.80
N ILE A 170 14.70 -13.96 6.87
CA ILE A 170 15.94 -14.75 6.80
C ILE A 170 16.64 -14.52 5.46
N ALA A 171 15.92 -14.64 4.35
CA ALA A 171 16.47 -14.41 3.02
C ALA A 171 16.96 -12.96 2.87
N GLY A 172 16.17 -11.99 3.34
CA GLY A 172 16.53 -10.57 3.31
C GLY A 172 17.79 -10.28 4.13
N LEU A 173 17.91 -10.88 5.31
CA LEU A 173 19.09 -10.76 6.18
C LEU A 173 20.32 -11.36 5.52
N ALA A 174 20.20 -12.56 4.94
CA ALA A 174 21.29 -13.21 4.23
C ALA A 174 21.78 -12.31 3.09
N TYR A 175 20.87 -11.79 2.27
CA TYR A 175 21.23 -10.85 1.21
C TYR A 175 21.85 -9.56 1.73
N ALA A 176 21.29 -8.95 2.78
CA ALA A 176 21.83 -7.73 3.39
C ALA A 176 23.28 -7.96 3.87
N TYR A 177 23.53 -9.07 4.57
CA TYR A 177 24.85 -9.39 5.08
C TYR A 177 25.89 -9.66 3.99
N PHE A 178 25.53 -10.44 2.96
CA PHE A 178 26.46 -10.83 1.90
C PHE A 178 26.67 -9.73 0.85
N ILE A 179 25.59 -9.08 0.39
CA ILE A 179 25.67 -8.08 -0.68
C ILE A 179 26.40 -6.82 -0.23
N ASP A 180 26.26 -6.42 1.04
CA ASP A 180 26.90 -5.20 1.57
C ASP A 180 28.44 -5.23 1.46
N LYS A 181 29.03 -6.43 1.37
CA LYS A 181 30.48 -6.63 1.22
C LYS A 181 30.94 -6.71 -0.24
N LEU A 182 30.02 -6.78 -1.21
CA LEU A 182 30.36 -6.95 -2.62
C LEU A 182 30.64 -5.61 -3.33
N ARG A 183 31.63 -5.62 -4.22
CA ARG A 183 31.84 -4.52 -5.18
C ARG A 183 30.63 -4.45 -6.12
N GLY A 184 29.97 -3.29 -6.14
CA GLY A 184 28.74 -3.09 -6.92
C GLY A 184 27.45 -3.42 -6.17
N GLU A 185 27.45 -3.40 -4.83
CA GLU A 185 26.28 -3.68 -3.98
C GLU A 185 24.97 -3.03 -4.48
N LYS A 186 25.05 -1.81 -4.99
CA LYS A 186 23.90 -1.05 -5.52
C LYS A 186 23.12 -1.84 -6.58
N TYR A 187 23.81 -2.48 -7.52
CA TYR A 187 23.16 -3.19 -8.62
C TYR A 187 22.49 -4.47 -8.13
N TYR A 188 23.17 -5.24 -7.29
CA TYR A 188 22.60 -6.46 -6.71
C TYR A 188 21.37 -6.17 -5.84
N LYS A 189 21.43 -5.09 -5.03
CA LYS A 189 20.29 -4.64 -4.24
C LYS A 189 19.09 -4.27 -5.12
N ILE A 190 19.33 -3.60 -6.25
CA ILE A 190 18.25 -3.28 -7.20
C ILE A 190 17.58 -4.55 -7.73
N PHE A 191 18.34 -5.56 -8.15
CA PHE A 191 17.74 -6.81 -8.66
C PHE A 191 16.91 -7.56 -7.61
N VAL A 192 17.39 -7.60 -6.36
CA VAL A 192 16.68 -8.26 -5.25
C VAL A 192 15.47 -7.42 -4.79
N PHE A 193 15.54 -6.09 -4.91
CA PHE A 193 14.45 -5.17 -4.53
C PHE A 193 13.38 -4.99 -5.62
N MET A 194 13.75 -5.13 -6.89
CA MET A 194 12.88 -4.91 -8.05
C MET A 194 11.52 -5.62 -7.97
N PRO A 195 11.41 -6.88 -7.49
CA PRO A 195 10.12 -7.57 -7.38
C PRO A 195 9.06 -6.81 -6.57
N MET A 196 9.47 -6.08 -5.53
CA MET A 196 8.53 -5.29 -4.72
C MET A 196 7.89 -4.14 -5.51
N ALA A 197 8.60 -3.60 -6.50
CA ALA A 197 8.06 -2.53 -7.34
C ALA A 197 6.93 -3.03 -8.27
N ILE A 198 6.79 -4.35 -8.43
CA ILE A 198 5.74 -4.97 -9.24
C ILE A 198 4.46 -5.04 -8.41
N SER A 199 3.31 -4.74 -9.02
CA SER A 199 2.01 -4.91 -8.37
C SER A 199 1.73 -6.39 -8.06
N PHE A 200 0.97 -6.69 -7.02
CA PHE A 200 0.57 -8.07 -6.71
C PHE A 200 -0.15 -8.76 -7.88
N VAL A 201 -0.92 -7.99 -8.67
CA VAL A 201 -1.58 -8.52 -9.89
C VAL A 201 -0.54 -8.84 -10.98
N GLY A 202 0.44 -7.97 -11.20
CA GLY A 202 1.51 -8.25 -12.16
C GLY A 202 2.35 -9.45 -11.74
N ALA A 203 2.71 -9.54 -10.46
CA ALA A 203 3.46 -10.65 -9.91
C ALA A 203 2.69 -11.97 -10.02
N SER A 204 1.38 -11.98 -9.80
CA SER A 204 0.56 -13.19 -9.95
C SER A 204 0.51 -13.67 -11.40
N ILE A 205 0.49 -12.77 -12.39
CA ILE A 205 0.56 -13.14 -13.81
C ILE A 205 1.92 -13.77 -14.15
N ILE A 206 3.03 -13.16 -13.71
CA ILE A 206 4.38 -13.70 -13.91
C ILE A 206 4.47 -15.12 -13.37
N TRP A 207 4.09 -15.32 -12.11
CA TRP A 207 4.18 -16.62 -11.47
C TRP A 207 3.17 -17.64 -11.97
N ARG A 208 1.98 -17.20 -12.41
CA ARG A 208 1.04 -18.06 -13.14
C ARG A 208 1.72 -18.60 -14.40
N PHE A 209 2.40 -17.77 -15.18
CA PHE A 209 3.16 -18.27 -16.32
C PHE A 209 4.26 -19.24 -15.89
N MET A 210 5.04 -18.93 -14.85
CA MET A 210 6.09 -19.84 -14.35
C MET A 210 5.57 -21.22 -13.94
N TYR A 211 4.38 -21.27 -13.32
CA TYR A 211 3.77 -22.48 -12.76
C TYR A 211 2.86 -23.24 -13.72
N THR A 212 2.40 -22.65 -14.84
CA THR A 212 1.42 -23.31 -15.70
C THR A 212 1.99 -24.58 -16.36
N PRO A 213 1.43 -25.78 -16.10
CA PRO A 213 1.82 -27.00 -16.79
C PRO A 213 1.09 -27.13 -18.14
N ARG A 214 1.65 -27.95 -19.02
CA ARG A 214 0.97 -28.51 -20.19
C ARG A 214 1.01 -30.03 -20.13
N PRO A 215 0.08 -30.72 -20.80
CA PRO A 215 0.08 -32.18 -20.87
C PRO A 215 1.43 -32.75 -21.32
N GLU A 216 1.73 -33.95 -20.84
CA GLU A 216 2.92 -34.69 -21.24
C GLU A 216 3.02 -34.87 -22.75
N GLY A 217 4.25 -34.83 -23.26
CA GLY A 217 4.52 -34.89 -24.70
C GLY A 217 4.34 -33.56 -25.46
N GLN A 218 3.91 -32.48 -24.80
CA GLN A 218 3.92 -31.13 -25.37
C GLN A 218 5.02 -30.25 -24.77
N ASN A 219 5.50 -29.28 -25.56
CA ASN A 219 6.43 -28.26 -25.08
C ASN A 219 5.76 -27.44 -23.97
N GLN A 220 6.41 -27.39 -22.81
CA GLN A 220 5.91 -26.70 -21.62
C GLN A 220 6.02 -25.19 -21.82
N ILE A 221 5.05 -24.45 -21.30
CA ILE A 221 5.07 -22.98 -21.29
C ILE A 221 5.61 -22.43 -19.97
N GLY A 222 5.34 -23.13 -18.88
CA GLY A 222 5.86 -22.75 -17.58
C GLY A 222 7.33 -23.09 -17.48
N PHE A 223 8.13 -22.09 -17.13
CA PHE A 223 9.57 -22.24 -17.00
C PHE A 223 9.93 -23.38 -16.04
N LEU A 224 9.25 -23.47 -14.88
CA LEU A 224 9.56 -24.52 -13.90
C LEU A 224 9.19 -25.91 -14.38
N ASN A 225 8.04 -26.05 -15.06
CA ASN A 225 7.65 -27.31 -15.67
C ASN A 225 8.60 -27.72 -16.80
N GLN A 226 9.06 -26.76 -17.61
CA GLN A 226 10.04 -27.03 -18.66
C GLN A 226 11.37 -27.52 -18.07
N VAL A 227 11.80 -26.95 -16.95
CA VAL A 227 12.98 -27.42 -16.21
C VAL A 227 12.77 -28.84 -15.70
N ILE A 228 11.62 -29.17 -15.09
CA ILE A 228 11.32 -30.53 -14.61
C ILE A 228 11.41 -31.56 -15.75
N VAL A 229 10.78 -31.26 -16.89
CA VAL A 229 10.78 -32.15 -18.06
C VAL A 229 12.19 -32.31 -18.66
N TRP A 230 13.03 -31.27 -18.65
CA TRP A 230 14.43 -31.40 -19.09
C TRP A 230 15.23 -32.41 -18.28
N PHE A 231 14.91 -32.57 -17.00
CA PHE A 231 15.51 -33.59 -16.14
C PHE A 231 14.76 -34.94 -16.17
N GLY A 232 13.83 -35.12 -17.10
CA GLY A 232 13.07 -36.37 -17.30
C GLY A 232 11.89 -36.55 -16.34
N GLY A 233 11.46 -35.51 -15.63
CA GLY A 233 10.27 -35.55 -14.77
C GLY A 233 8.97 -35.28 -15.52
N GLU A 234 7.85 -35.59 -14.87
CA GLU A 234 6.50 -35.29 -15.35
C GLU A 234 6.08 -33.85 -15.03
N PRO A 235 5.28 -33.18 -15.89
CA PRO A 235 4.73 -31.85 -15.60
C PRO A 235 3.91 -31.84 -14.31
N TYR A 236 4.21 -30.89 -13.43
CA TYR A 236 3.60 -30.75 -12.11
C TYR A 236 2.68 -29.52 -12.05
N ASN A 237 1.47 -29.72 -11.50
CA ASN A 237 0.49 -28.65 -11.36
C ASN A 237 0.57 -27.98 -9.98
N PHE A 238 1.52 -27.05 -9.85
CA PHE A 238 1.81 -26.29 -8.63
C PHE A 238 0.58 -25.63 -7.98
N LEU A 239 -0.41 -25.19 -8.76
CA LEU A 239 -1.55 -24.44 -8.24
C LEU A 239 -2.76 -25.32 -7.88
N ALA A 240 -2.84 -26.52 -8.45
CA ALA A 240 -3.97 -27.43 -8.21
C ALA A 240 -3.65 -28.53 -7.19
N ASP A 241 -2.37 -28.81 -6.94
CA ASP A 241 -1.97 -29.86 -5.99
C ASP A 241 -2.13 -29.39 -4.53
N ASP A 242 -3.19 -29.84 -3.88
CA ASP A 242 -3.45 -29.60 -2.45
C ASP A 242 -2.74 -30.68 -1.60
N PRO A 243 -1.99 -30.32 -0.55
CA PRO A 243 -1.89 -28.99 0.09
C PRO A 243 -0.71 -28.11 -0.39
N TRP A 244 0.10 -28.58 -1.33
CA TRP A 244 1.35 -27.93 -1.75
C TRP A 244 1.13 -26.57 -2.43
N ASN A 245 -0.04 -26.33 -3.02
CA ASN A 245 -0.42 -25.06 -3.63
C ASN A 245 -0.17 -23.84 -2.71
N THR A 246 -0.46 -23.98 -1.42
CA THR A 246 -0.29 -22.92 -0.42
C THR A 246 1.20 -22.61 -0.24
N PHE A 247 2.04 -23.64 -0.20
CA PHE A 247 3.49 -23.46 -0.11
C PHE A 247 4.05 -22.74 -1.34
N TRP A 248 3.64 -23.12 -2.54
CA TRP A 248 4.08 -22.47 -3.78
C TRP A 248 3.65 -21.00 -3.85
N LEU A 249 2.45 -20.67 -3.38
CA LEU A 249 2.01 -19.27 -3.29
C LEU A 249 2.79 -18.47 -2.24
N ILE A 250 3.13 -19.07 -1.09
CA ILE A 250 3.97 -18.43 -0.07
C ILE A 250 5.37 -18.14 -0.64
N LEU A 251 5.94 -19.03 -1.46
CA LEU A 251 7.22 -18.80 -2.12
C LEU A 251 7.21 -17.53 -2.98
N VAL A 252 6.14 -17.33 -3.75
CA VAL A 252 5.94 -16.09 -4.53
C VAL A 252 5.95 -14.87 -3.63
N PHE A 253 5.23 -14.92 -2.50
CA PHE A 253 5.19 -13.82 -1.55
C PHE A 253 6.55 -13.54 -0.91
N ILE A 254 7.31 -14.58 -0.54
CA ILE A 254 8.68 -14.46 -0.04
C ILE A 254 9.56 -13.77 -1.08
N TRP A 255 9.48 -14.16 -2.34
CA TRP A 255 10.25 -13.54 -3.42
C TRP A 255 9.96 -12.03 -3.56
N ILE A 256 8.69 -11.61 -3.46
CA ILE A 256 8.31 -10.18 -3.50
C ILE A 256 8.86 -9.44 -2.27
N GLN A 257 8.75 -10.04 -1.08
CA GLN A 257 9.04 -9.36 0.19
C GLN A 257 10.52 -9.40 0.62
N THR A 258 11.30 -10.33 0.08
CA THR A 258 12.74 -10.45 0.42
C THR A 258 13.50 -9.16 0.14
N GLY A 259 13.16 -8.45 -0.94
CA GLY A 259 13.71 -7.14 -1.26
C GLY A 259 13.48 -6.10 -0.17
N PHE A 260 12.27 -6.07 0.40
CA PHE A 260 11.94 -5.18 1.53
C PHE A 260 12.82 -5.43 2.73
N ALA A 261 12.83 -6.70 3.15
CA ALA A 261 13.55 -7.13 4.33
C ALA A 261 15.04 -6.82 4.18
N MET A 262 15.63 -7.09 3.01
CA MET A 262 17.03 -6.77 2.72
C MET A 262 17.34 -5.28 2.86
N VAL A 263 16.53 -4.38 2.28
CA VAL A 263 16.79 -2.93 2.36
C VAL A 263 16.68 -2.42 3.78
N LEU A 264 15.63 -2.84 4.51
CA LEU A 264 15.41 -2.46 5.89
C LEU A 264 16.55 -2.96 6.81
N LEU A 265 16.94 -4.22 6.66
CA LEU A 265 17.98 -4.85 7.47
C LEU A 265 19.38 -4.33 7.13
N SER A 266 19.69 -4.08 5.86
CA SER A 266 20.96 -3.44 5.46
C SER A 266 21.08 -2.05 6.08
N ALA A 267 20.00 -1.25 6.09
CA ALA A 267 20.00 0.04 6.75
C ALA A 267 20.21 -0.08 8.27
N ALA A 268 19.58 -1.07 8.91
CA ALA A 268 19.76 -1.34 10.34
C ALA A 268 21.19 -1.76 10.69
N ILE A 269 21.79 -2.69 9.92
CA ILE A 269 23.17 -3.15 10.12
C ILE A 269 24.16 -2.00 9.95
N LYS A 270 24.00 -1.17 8.91
CA LYS A 270 24.86 0.00 8.66
C LYS A 270 24.69 1.11 9.71
N GLY A 271 23.60 1.10 10.46
CA GLY A 271 23.33 2.07 11.53
C GLY A 271 24.05 1.77 12.85
N VAL A 272 24.66 0.59 13.01
CA VAL A 272 25.39 0.21 14.23
C VAL A 272 26.81 0.83 14.18
N PRO A 273 27.22 1.62 15.20
CA PRO A 273 28.57 2.19 15.26
C PRO A 273 29.65 1.10 15.26
N ALA A 274 30.71 1.30 14.47
CA ALA A 274 31.80 0.33 14.33
C ALA A 274 32.52 0.00 15.66
N GLU A 275 32.50 0.93 16.62
CA GLU A 275 33.08 0.81 17.96
C GLU A 275 32.43 -0.29 18.83
N GLN A 276 31.24 -0.79 18.47
CA GLN A 276 30.59 -1.92 19.16
C GLN A 276 30.81 -3.27 18.47
N LEU A 277 31.48 -3.29 17.32
CA LEU A 277 31.75 -4.50 16.53
C LEU A 277 33.16 -5.07 16.75
N GLU A 278 34.03 -4.32 17.43
CA GLU A 278 35.36 -4.74 17.91
C GLU A 278 35.28 -5.29 19.34
#